data_AF-A0A7J4EWA1-F1
#
_entry.id   AF-A0A7J4EWA1-F1
#
_cell.length_a   1.000
_cell.length_b   1.000
_cell.length_c   1.000
_cell.angle_alpha   90.00
_cell.angle_beta   90.00
_cell.angle_gamma   90.00
#
_symmetry.space_group_name_H-M   'P 1'
#
loop_
_entity.id
_entity.type
_entity.pdbx_description
1 polymer ?
#
loop_
_entity_poly.entity_id
_entity_poly.type
_entity_poly.pdbx_seq_one_letter_code
_entity_poly.pdbx_strand_id
1 'polypeptide(L)' 'MLDYKDAKKVALMRKIISYYLAGYDSLTVKTYNDEQREAITLCSEVLIGFEVLEDIGSEIQTEVFS' A
#
# COMPACT_ATOMS: atom_id res chain seq x y z
N MET A 1 -1.86 -3.76 9.50
CA MET A 1 -2.93 -2.85 9.05
C MET A 1 -2.44 -1.41 9.15
N LEU A 2 -2.45 -0.70 8.03
CA LEU A 2 -2.09 0.71 7.91
C LEU A 2 -3.38 1.52 7.73
N ASP A 3 -3.72 2.30 8.75
CA ASP A 3 -4.86 3.21 8.75
C ASP A 3 -4.30 4.63 8.83
N TYR A 4 -4.27 5.33 7.68
CA TYR A 4 -3.68 6.65 7.59
C TYR A 4 -4.61 7.62 6.85
N LYS A 5 -5.75 7.90 7.49
CA LYS A 5 -6.89 8.64 6.93
C LYS A 5 -6.56 9.92 6.18
N ASP A 6 -5.70 10.76 6.76
CA ASP A 6 -5.36 12.08 6.19
C ASP A 6 -4.03 12.07 5.40
N ALA A 7 -3.54 10.89 5.03
CA ALA A 7 -2.31 10.77 4.27
C ALA A 7 -2.51 11.27 2.84
N LYS A 8 -1.65 12.21 2.43
CA LYS A 8 -1.42 12.55 1.03
C LYS A 8 -0.67 11.43 0.33
N LYS A 9 -0.80 11.33 -1.00
CA LYS A 9 -0.19 10.30 -1.86
C LYS A 9 1.24 9.94 -1.45
N VAL A 10 2.13 10.94 -1.46
CA VAL A 10 3.57 10.77 -1.21
C VAL A 10 3.84 10.28 0.22
N ALA A 11 3.06 10.74 1.20
CA ALA A 11 3.22 10.31 2.58
C ALA A 11 2.82 8.84 2.77
N LEU A 12 1.73 8.42 2.11
CA LEU A 12 1.29 7.03 2.10
C LEU A 12 2.33 6.13 1.41
N MET A 13 2.78 6.49 0.21
CA MET A 13 3.82 5.73 -0.51
C MET A 13 5.07 5.53 0.34
N ARG A 14 5.59 6.58 0.97
CA ARG A 14 6.76 6.47 1.86
C ARG A 14 6.55 5.48 2.99
N LYS A 15 5.32 5.42 3.53
CA LYS A 15 5.00 4.49 4.60
C LYS A 15 4.95 3.05 4.07
N ILE A 16 4.31 2.81 2.92
CA ILE A 16 4.30 1.50 2.24
C ILE A 16 5.73 1.03 1.97
N ILE A 17 6.57 1.88 1.37
CA ILE A 17 7.99 1.59 1.12
C ILE A 17 8.74 1.25 2.41
N SER A 18 8.43 1.93 3.52
CA SER A 18 9.07 1.63 4.80
C SER A 18 8.70 0.25 5.34
N TYR A 19 7.44 -0.19 5.17
CA TYR A 19 7.02 -1.55 5.53
C TYR A 19 7.68 -2.59 4.62
N TYR A 20 7.70 -2.34 3.32
CA TYR A 20 8.39 -3.19 2.35
C TYR A 20 9.87 -3.37 2.71
N LEU A 21 10.60 -2.28 2.95
CA LEU A 21 12.03 -2.32 3.31
C LEU A 21 12.31 -2.95 4.68
N ALA A 22 11.31 -2.97 5.56
CA ALA A 22 11.40 -3.66 6.84
C ALA A 22 11.16 -5.18 6.73
N GLY A 23 10.89 -5.70 5.53
CA GLY A 23 10.73 -7.13 5.28
C GLY A 23 9.37 -7.68 5.71
N TYR A 24 8.31 -6.88 5.61
CA TYR A 24 6.95 -7.37 5.85
C TYR A 24 6.43 -8.14 4.63
N ASP A 25 5.92 -9.34 4.86
CA ASP A 25 5.38 -10.21 3.79
C ASP A 25 4.00 -9.76 3.29
N SER A 26 3.28 -8.93 4.06
CA SER A 26 1.97 -8.42 3.67
C SER A 26 1.64 -7.07 4.31
N LEU A 27 0.75 -6.33 3.66
CA LEU A 27 0.26 -5.04 4.14
C LEU A 27 -1.21 -4.85 3.75
N THR A 28 -2.08 -4.66 4.74
CA THR A 28 -3.44 -4.18 4.52
C THR A 28 -3.48 -2.66 4.72
N VAL A 29 -3.94 -1.91 3.72
CA VAL A 29 -4.05 -0.46 3.73
C VAL A 29 -5.50 -0.04 3.65
N LYS A 30 -5.98 0.74 4.61
CA LYS A 30 -7.29 1.41 4.50
C LYS A 30 -7.20 2.59 3.54
N THR A 31 -8.19 2.71 2.66
CA THR A 31 -8.28 3.76 1.65
C THR A 31 -9.53 4.58 1.84
N TYR A 32 -9.39 5.91 1.79
CA TYR A 32 -10.47 6.86 2.00
C TYR A 32 -10.76 7.72 0.76
N ASN A 33 -9.86 7.72 -0.21
CA ASN A 33 -9.96 8.48 -1.45
C ASN A 33 -9.11 7.82 -2.55
N ASP A 34 -9.31 8.27 -3.79
CA ASP A 34 -8.61 7.71 -4.96
C ASP A 34 -7.12 8.03 -4.97
N GLU A 35 -6.69 9.14 -4.36
CA GLU A 35 -5.28 9.50 -4.24
C GLU A 35 -4.49 8.45 -3.44
N GLN A 36 -5.12 7.86 -2.42
CA GLN A 36 -4.52 6.78 -1.63
C GLN A 36 -4.48 5.45 -2.39
N ARG A 37 -5.52 5.15 -3.19
CA ARG A 37 -5.50 3.97 -4.08
C ARG A 37 -4.37 4.08 -5.09
N GLU A 38 -4.26 5.25 -5.73
CA GLU A 38 -3.24 5.52 -6.73
C GLU A 38 -1.83 5.40 -6.13
N ALA A 39 -1.62 5.84 -4.88
CA ALA A 39 -0.37 5.61 -4.16
C ALA A 39 -0.03 4.12 -4.02
N ILE A 40 -1.00 3.28 -3.69
CA ILE A 40 -0.81 1.83 -3.52
C ILE A 40 -0.50 1.17 -4.87
N THR A 41 -1.26 1.52 -5.92
CA THR A 41 -1.03 1.04 -7.28
C THR A 41 0.38 1.40 -7.77
N LEU A 42 0.81 2.65 -7.57
CA LEU A 42 2.17 3.07 -7.94
C LEU A 42 3.24 2.31 -7.14
N CYS A 43 2.99 1.99 -5.87
CA CYS A 43 3.89 1.15 -5.10
C CYS A 43 4.00 -0.26 -5.71
N SER A 44 2.90 -0.87 -6.17
CA SER A 44 2.96 -2.18 -6.86
C SER A 44 3.65 -2.16 -8.21
N GLU A 45 3.71 -1.01 -8.89
CA GLU A 45 4.45 -0.88 -10.14
C GLU A 45 5.96 -0.71 -9.93
N VAL A 46 6.38 -0.21 -8.77
CA VAL A 46 7.78 0.18 -8.49
C VAL A 46 8.50 -0.80 -7.57
N LEU A 47 7.79 -1.43 -6.64
CA LEU A 47 8.38 -2.35 -5.66
C LEU A 47 8.33 -3.78 -6.18
N ILE A 48 9.49 -4.42 -6.29
CA ILE A 48 9.61 -5.79 -6.79
C ILE A 48 8.89 -6.74 -5.84
N GLY A 49 8.02 -7.59 -6.39
CA GLY A 49 7.28 -8.59 -5.62
C GLY A 49 6.16 -8.02 -4.74
N PHE A 50 5.93 -6.69 -4.73
CA PHE A 50 4.80 -6.09 -4.03
C PHE A 50 3.56 -6.12 -4.92
N GLU A 51 2.59 -6.97 -4.59
CA GLU A 51 1.39 -7.18 -5.41
C GLU A 51 0.12 -6.83 -4.65
N VAL A 52 -0.85 -6.25 -5.36
CA VAL A 52 -2.21 -6.03 -4.85
C VAL A 52 -3.01 -7.31 -5.07
N LEU A 53 -3.51 -7.90 -3.98
CA LEU A 53 -4.31 -9.13 -4.03
C LEU A 53 -5.80 -8.83 -4.14
N GLU A 54 -6.30 -7.92 -3.30
CA GLU A 54 -7.72 -7.63 -3.19
C GLU A 54 -7.95 -6.15 -2.92
N ASP A 55 -8.91 -5.57 -3.62
CA ASP A 55 -9.44 -4.23 -3.35
C ASP A 55 -10.95 -4.35 -3.07
N ILE A 56 -11.32 -4.18 -1.81
CA ILE A 56 -12.72 -4.25 -1.35
C ILE A 56 -13.37 -2.87 -1.16
N GLY A 57 -12.76 -1.82 -1.72
CA GLY A 57 -13.30 -0.46 -1.68
C GLY A 57 -13.03 0.32 -0.39
N SER A 58 -12.88 -0.32 0.77
CA SER A 58 -12.45 0.37 1.99
C SER A 58 -11.01 0.02 2.40
N GLU A 59 -10.51 -1.08 1.86
CA GLU A 59 -9.21 -1.66 2.17
C GLU A 59 -8.61 -2.28 0.92
N ILE A 60 -7.29 -2.20 0.82
CA ILE A 60 -6.50 -2.89 -0.18
C ILE A 60 -5.53 -3.82 0.55
N GLN A 61 -5.54 -5.09 0.18
CA GLN A 61 -4.62 -6.10 0.68
C GLN A 61 -3.48 -6.29 -0.32
N THR A 62 -2.26 -6.28 0.19
CA THR A 62 -1.05 -6.50 -0.61
C THR A 62 -0.17 -7.56 0.01
N GLU A 63 0.55 -8.31 -0.83
CA GLU A 63 1.58 -9.27 -0.44
C GLU A 63 2.93 -8.91 -1.05
N VAL A 64 4.00 -9.35 -0.40
CA VAL A 64 5.39 -9.22 -0.85
C VAL A 64 5.94 -10.61 -1.09
N PHE A 65 6.16 -10.94 -2.35
CA PHE A 65 6.76 -12.20 -2.77
C PHE A 65 8.27 -12.01 -2.94
N SER A 66 9.06 -12.69 -2.10
CA SER A 66 10.53 -12.67 -2.08
C SER A 66 11.15 -14.01 -2.45
#